data_AF-A0A5J9TAD3-F1
#
_entry.id   AF-A0A5J9TAD3-F1
#
_cell.length_a   1.000
_cell.length_b   1.000
_cell.length_c   1.000
_cell.angle_alpha   90.00
_cell.angle_beta   90.00
_cell.angle_gamma   90.00
#
_symmetry.space_group_name_H-M   'P 1'
#
loop_
_entity.id
_entity.type
_entity.pdbx_description
1 polymer ?
#
loop_
_entity_poly.entity_id
_entity_poly.type
_entity_poly.pdbx_seq_one_letter_code
_entity_poly.pdbx_strand_id
1 'polypeptide(L)' 'MGKVHGSLARAGKVRGQTPKVAKQDKKKKPRGRAHKRMQYNRRFVTAVVGFGKKRGPNSSEK' A
#
# COMPACT_ATOMS: atom_id res chain seq x y z
N MET A 1 33.09 -24.50 11.90
CA MET A 1 31.90 -24.00 12.62
C MET A 1 32.19 -22.61 13.16
N GLY A 2 31.87 -21.58 12.38
CA GLY A 2 32.19 -20.19 12.75
C GLY A 2 31.28 -19.66 13.84
N LYS A 3 31.81 -18.77 14.68
CA LYS A 3 31.04 -18.03 15.69
C LYS A 3 29.97 -17.18 15.01
N VAL A 4 28.72 -17.59 15.12
CA VAL A 4 27.58 -16.83 14.58
C VAL A 4 27.32 -15.62 15.49
N HIS A 5 27.46 -14.42 14.96
CA HIS A 5 27.16 -13.19 15.69
C HIS A 5 25.67 -12.85 15.59
N GLY A 6 25.00 -12.87 16.73
CA GLY A 6 23.58 -12.54 16.88
C GLY A 6 22.90 -13.47 17.88
N SER A 7 22.53 -12.97 19.06
CA SER A 7 21.74 -13.75 20.02
C SER A 7 20.28 -13.86 19.57
N LEU A 8 19.70 -15.05 19.71
CA LEU A 8 18.29 -15.31 19.43
C LEU A 8 17.33 -14.48 20.31
N ALA A 9 17.85 -13.95 21.42
CA ALA A 9 17.11 -13.16 22.41
C ALA A 9 16.41 -11.90 21.86
N ARG A 10 16.81 -11.39 20.68
CA ARG A 10 16.20 -10.20 20.05
C ARG A 10 15.23 -10.53 18.93
N ALA A 11 14.96 -11.81 18.67
CA ALA A 11 14.02 -12.23 17.63
C ALA A 11 12.62 -11.69 17.94
N GLY A 12 11.96 -11.11 16.94
CA GLY A 12 10.59 -10.61 17.07
C GLY A 12 10.39 -9.32 17.87
N LYS A 13 11.43 -8.72 18.48
CA LYS A 13 11.34 -7.50 19.30
C LYS A 13 10.49 -6.40 18.66
N VAL A 14 10.77 -6.06 17.39
CA VAL A 14 10.09 -4.96 16.68
C VAL A 14 8.63 -5.31 16.37
N ARG A 15 8.34 -6.56 16.02
CA ARG A 15 6.96 -7.00 15.72
C ARG A 15 6.10 -7.08 16.97
N GLY A 16 6.69 -7.41 18.12
CA GLY A 16 5.99 -7.41 19.42
C GLY A 16 5.80 -6.00 20.00
N GLN A 17 6.74 -5.09 19.74
CA GLN A 17 6.67 -3.70 20.22
C GLN A 17 5.63 -2.86 19.45
N THR A 18 5.40 -3.15 18.17
CA THR A 18 4.46 -2.38 17.36
C THR A 18 3.01 -2.70 17.75
N PRO A 19 2.15 -1.67 17.97
CA PRO A 19 0.77 -1.91 18.36
C PRO A 19 0.03 -2.69 17.27
N LYS A 20 -0.72 -3.70 17.67
CA LYS A 20 -1.50 -4.53 16.74
C LYS A 20 -2.78 -3.82 16.35
N VAL A 21 -2.75 -3.12 15.21
CA VAL A 21 -3.95 -2.46 14.66
C VAL A 21 -4.81 -3.47 13.90
N ALA A 22 -6.08 -3.58 14.28
CA ALA A 22 -7.06 -4.39 13.56
C ALA A 22 -7.37 -3.81 12.17
N LYS A 23 -7.72 -4.66 11.22
CA LYS A 23 -8.13 -4.19 9.89
C LYS A 23 -9.50 -3.52 10.01
N GLN A 24 -9.62 -2.31 9.46
CA GLN A 24 -10.91 -1.65 9.32
C GLN A 24 -11.80 -2.39 8.32
N ASP A 25 -13.09 -2.47 8.60
CA ASP A 25 -14.07 -2.98 7.67
C ASP A 25 -14.23 -2.03 6.48
N LYS A 26 -14.17 -2.60 5.27
CA LYS A 26 -14.25 -1.84 4.01
C LYS A 26 -15.14 -2.59 3.02
N LYS A 27 -15.87 -1.82 2.20
CA LYS A 27 -16.66 -2.38 1.10
C LYS A 27 -15.76 -3.20 0.19
N LYS A 28 -16.26 -4.36 -0.26
CA LYS A 28 -15.54 -5.23 -1.18
C LYS A 28 -15.23 -4.46 -2.47
N LYS A 29 -13.98 -4.49 -2.90
CA LYS A 29 -13.60 -3.97 -4.22
C LYS A 29 -14.24 -4.84 -5.30
N PRO A 30 -14.82 -4.26 -6.36
CA PRO A 30 -15.29 -5.05 -7.49
C PRO A 30 -14.12 -5.84 -8.09
N ARG A 31 -14.41 -7.00 -8.67
CA ARG A 31 -13.41 -7.88 -9.29
C ARG A 31 -13.65 -7.98 -10.80
N GLY A 32 -12.66 -8.49 -11.53
CA GLY A 32 -12.75 -8.76 -12.97
C GLY A 32 -13.02 -7.51 -13.81
N ARG A 33 -13.99 -7.62 -14.73
CA ARG A 33 -14.33 -6.57 -15.71
C ARG A 33 -14.76 -5.26 -15.05
N ALA A 34 -15.52 -5.33 -13.95
CA ALA A 34 -15.96 -4.14 -13.23
C ALA A 34 -14.78 -3.35 -12.65
N HIS A 35 -13.76 -4.04 -12.13
CA HIS A 35 -12.54 -3.39 -11.65
C HIS A 35 -11.75 -2.74 -12.78
N LYS A 36 -11.59 -3.44 -13.92
CA LYS A 36 -10.90 -2.91 -15.09
C LYS A 36 -11.59 -1.64 -15.63
N ARG A 37 -12.93 -1.61 -15.67
CA ARG A 37 -13.70 -0.42 -16.06
C ARG A 37 -13.45 0.76 -15.13
N MET A 38 -13.48 0.52 -13.81
CA MET A 38 -13.18 1.57 -12.82
C MET A 38 -11.76 2.13 -12.98
N GLN A 39 -10.77 1.26 -13.21
CA GLN A 39 -9.38 1.69 -13.41
C GLN A 39 -9.20 2.50 -14.70
N TYR A 40 -9.82 2.07 -15.80
CA TYR A 40 -9.76 2.79 -17.07
C TYR A 40 -10.35 4.20 -16.95
N ASN A 41 -11.57 4.29 -16.43
CA ASN A 41 -12.24 5.57 -16.24
C ASN A 41 -11.39 6.52 -15.38
N ARG A 42 -10.85 6.02 -14.26
CA ARG A 42 -10.01 6.81 -13.35
C ARG A 42 -8.70 7.30 -13.96
N ARG A 43 -8.10 6.53 -14.88
CA ARG A 43 -6.78 6.83 -15.45
C ARG A 43 -6.84 7.70 -16.72
N PHE A 44 -7.88 7.52 -17.52
CA PHE A 44 -7.92 8.06 -18.88
C PHE A 44 -9.12 8.96 -19.16
N VAL A 45 -10.31 8.61 -18.64
CA VAL A 45 -11.55 9.37 -18.96
C VAL A 45 -11.74 10.56 -18.04
N THR A 46 -11.61 10.35 -16.72
CA THR A 46 -11.85 11.39 -15.71
C THR A 46 -10.59 12.21 -15.40
N ALA A 47 -9.40 11.72 -15.75
CA ALA A 47 -8.15 12.38 -15.42
C ALA A 47 -7.88 13.55 -16.37
N VAL A 48 -8.16 14.77 -15.92
CA VAL A 48 -7.71 16.00 -16.60
C VAL A 48 -6.23 16.21 -16.27
N VAL A 49 -5.37 16.25 -17.30
CA VAL A 49 -3.95 16.57 -17.12
C VAL A 49 -3.82 18.09 -17.13
N GLY A 50 -3.71 18.70 -15.94
CA GLY A 50 -3.35 20.11 -15.82
C GLY A 50 -1.93 20.37 -16.31
N PHE A 51 -1.54 21.65 -16.39
CA PHE A 51 -0.18 22.03 -16.78
C PHE A 51 0.87 21.51 -15.78
N GLY A 52 2.00 21.03 -16.29
CA GLY A 52 3.11 20.49 -15.49
C GLY A 52 3.14 18.96 -15.39
N LYS A 53 3.99 18.44 -14.49
CA LYS A 53 4.24 16.99 -14.37
C LYS A 53 3.02 16.29 -13.77
N LYS A 54 2.52 15.25 -14.46
CA LYS A 54 1.38 14.44 -14.00
C LYS A 54 1.66 13.83 -12.63
N ARG A 55 0.83 14.16 -11.64
CA ARG A 55 0.91 13.58 -10.30
C ARG A 55 0.53 12.09 -10.31
N GLY A 56 1.24 11.32 -9.49
CA GLY A 56 1.01 9.88 -9.35
C GLY A 56 -0.26 9.55 -8.54
N PRO A 57 -0.85 8.36 -8.74
CA PRO A 57 -2.14 7.98 -8.14
C PRO A 57 -2.13 7.81 -6.61
N ASN A 58 -0.96 7.77 -5.97
CA ASN A 58 -0.80 7.68 -4.52
C ASN A 58 0.19 8.77 -4.02
N SER A 59 0.17 9.94 -4.67
CA SER A 59 0.95 11.10 -4.24
C SER A 59 0.24 11.76 -3.08
N SER A 60 0.61 11.41 -1.84
CA SER A 60 0.23 12.21 -0.67
C SER A 60 0.98 13.53 -0.71
N GLU A 61 0.27 14.65 -0.60
CA GLU A 61 0.92 15.90 -0.17
C GLU A 61 1.35 15.72 1.28
N LYS A 62 2.52 16.26 1.60
CA LYS A 62 3.08 16.22 2.94
C LYS A 62 2.40 17.27 3.80
#